data_AF-F0LIA6-F1
#
_entry.id   AF-F0LIA6-F1
#
_cell.length_a   1.000
_cell.length_b   1.000
_cell.length_c   1.000
_cell.angle_alpha   90.00
_cell.angle_beta   90.00
_cell.angle_gamma   90.00
#
_symmetry.space_group_name_H-M   'P 1'
#
loop_
_entity.id
_entity.type
_entity.pdbx_description
1 polymer ?
#
loop_
_entity_poly.entity_id
_entity_poly.type
_entity_poly.pdbx_seq_one_letter_code
_entity_poly.pdbx_strand_id
1 'polypeptide(L)'
;MIDIILDVAIIGIALFLSFVSWIAYKKSGMKSILFLLLAFLLFGIKKTLENLHIIAGIKESTLDIVATVLELMILLLFFIAVVKMD
;
A
#
# COMPACT_ATOMS: atom_id res chain seq x y z
N MET A 1 -13.76 5.53 17.22
CA MET A 1 -14.08 4.07 17.08
C MET A 1 -14.31 3.69 15.63
N ILE A 2 -15.11 4.46 14.88
CA ILE A 2 -15.36 4.21 13.45
C ILE A 2 -14.06 4.30 12.62
N ASP A 3 -13.19 5.26 12.91
CA ASP A 3 -11.92 5.44 12.19
C ASP A 3 -11.01 4.22 12.29
N ILE A 4 -10.83 3.68 13.50
CA ILE A 4 -10.03 2.46 13.73
C ILE A 4 -10.60 1.27 12.95
N ILE A 5 -11.93 1.11 12.89
CA ILE A 5 -12.58 0.02 12.15
C ILE A 5 -12.33 0.17 10.64
N LEU A 6 -12.48 1.39 10.12
CA LEU A 6 -12.19 1.70 8.71
C LEU A 6 -10.73 1.44 8.39
N ASP A 7 -9.82 1.88 9.25
CA ASP A 7 -8.39 1.70 9.06
C ASP A 7 -7.97 0.23 9.04
N VAL A 8 -8.50 -0.58 9.94
CA VAL A 8 -8.28 -2.04 9.95
C VAL A 8 -8.86 -2.69 8.70
N ALA A 9 -10.05 -2.26 8.25
CA ALA A 9 -10.65 -2.77 7.02
C ALA A 9 -9.82 -2.42 5.79
N ILE A 10 -9.31 -1.19 5.69
CA ILE A 10 -8.45 -0.72 4.60
C ILE A 10 -7.15 -1.54 4.57
N ILE A 11 -6.50 -1.74 5.72
CA ILE A 11 -5.28 -2.58 5.83
C ILE A 11 -5.59 -4.02 5.42
N GLY A 12 -6.72 -4.58 5.87
CA GLY A 12 -7.16 -5.93 5.51
C GLY A 12 -7.36 -6.09 3.99
N ILE A 13 -8.01 -5.12 3.35
CA ILE A 13 -8.22 -5.09 1.89
C ILE A 13 -6.88 -4.96 1.17
N ALA A 14 -5.97 -4.12 1.64
CA ALA A 14 -4.64 -3.96 1.05
C ALA A 14 -3.84 -5.27 1.07
N LEU A 15 -3.87 -5.99 2.20
CA LEU A 15 -3.23 -7.30 2.34
C LEU A 15 -3.89 -8.35 1.44
N PHE A 16 -5.22 -8.33 1.35
CA PHE A 16 -5.96 -9.23 0.47
C PHE A 16 -5.59 -8.99 -1.01
N LEU A 17 -5.57 -7.73 -1.46
CA LEU A 17 -5.18 -7.36 -2.82
C LEU A 17 -3.72 -7.71 -3.13
N SER A 18 -2.83 -7.52 -2.15
CA SER A 18 -1.43 -7.96 -2.25
C SER A 18 -1.34 -9.48 -2.42
N PHE A 19 -2.11 -10.26 -1.64
CA PHE A 19 -2.16 -11.71 -1.75
C PHE A 19 -2.73 -12.19 -3.09
N VAL A 20 -3.81 -11.57 -3.58
CA VAL A 20 -4.38 -11.88 -4.90
C VAL A 20 -3.38 -11.55 -6.00
N SER A 21 -2.69 -10.41 -5.90
CA SER A 21 -1.63 -10.02 -6.84
C SER A 21 -0.48 -11.03 -6.83
N TRP A 22 -0.12 -11.58 -5.67
CA TRP A 22 0.92 -12.63 -5.57
C TRP A 22 0.50 -13.91 -6.30
N ILE A 23 -0.72 -14.38 -6.09
CA ILE A 23 -1.27 -15.55 -6.78
C ILE A 23 -1.30 -15.31 -8.30
N ALA A 24 -1.77 -14.14 -8.71
CA ALA A 24 -1.82 -13.77 -10.12
C ALA A 24 -0.43 -13.70 -10.74
N TYR A 25 0.56 -13.13 -10.05
CA TYR A 25 1.95 -13.11 -10.48
C TYR A 25 2.50 -14.53 -10.66
N LYS A 26 2.27 -15.42 -9.68
CA LYS A 26 2.73 -16.80 -9.77
C LYS A 26 2.12 -17.55 -10.96
N LYS A 27 0.87 -17.23 -11.32
CA LYS A 27 0.16 -17.88 -12.44
C LYS A 27 0.54 -17.31 -13.81
N SER A 28 0.76 -16.01 -13.90
CA SER A 28 0.93 -15.27 -15.16
C SER A 28 2.39 -14.95 -15.50
N GLY A 29 3.27 -14.80 -14.50
CA GLY A 29 4.66 -14.39 -14.69
C GLY A 29 4.84 -12.93 -15.14
N MET A 30 3.75 -12.17 -15.32
CA MET A 30 3.80 -10.78 -15.77
C MET A 30 4.40 -9.87 -14.71
N LYS A 31 5.43 -9.11 -15.11
CA LYS A 31 6.12 -8.16 -14.23
C LYS A 31 5.20 -7.03 -13.77
N SER A 32 4.18 -6.65 -14.54
CA SER A 32 3.15 -5.68 -14.14
C SER A 32 2.49 -6.04 -12.82
N ILE A 33 2.18 -7.32 -12.60
CA ILE A 33 1.51 -7.81 -11.40
C ILE A 33 2.40 -7.69 -10.16
N LEU A 34 3.73 -7.82 -10.31
CA LEU A 34 4.66 -7.55 -9.21
C LEU A 34 4.62 -6.09 -8.76
N PHE A 35 4.54 -5.15 -9.70
CA PHE A 35 4.42 -3.73 -9.36
C PHE A 35 3.09 -3.46 -8.64
N LEU A 36 2.00 -4.12 -9.04
CA LEU A 36 0.71 -4.07 -8.36
C LEU A 36 0.80 -4.59 -6.93
N LEU A 37 1.42 -5.77 -6.75
CA LEU A 37 1.67 -6.35 -5.44
C LEU A 37 2.46 -5.40 -4.56
N LEU A 38 3.56 -4.85 -5.08
CA LEU A 38 4.42 -3.95 -4.34
C LEU A 38 3.69 -2.66 -3.97
N ALA A 39 2.84 -2.13 -4.86
CA ALA A 39 1.98 -0.97 -4.58
C ALA A 39 1.01 -1.24 -3.42
N PHE A 40 0.31 -2.37 -3.43
CA PHE A 40 -0.61 -2.73 -2.34
C PHE A 40 0.11 -2.99 -1.02
N LEU A 41 1.32 -3.56 -1.08
CA LEU A 41 2.16 -3.78 0.11
C LEU A 41 2.63 -2.44 0.71
N LEU A 42 3.15 -1.53 -0.12
CA LEU A 42 3.51 -0.17 0.32
C LEU A 42 2.30 0.57 0.88
N PHE A 43 1.12 0.42 0.27
CA PHE A 43 -0.10 1.04 0.76
C PHE A 43 -0.50 0.54 2.14
N GLY A 44 -0.42 -0.78 2.39
CA GLY A 44 -0.63 -1.35 3.72
C GLY A 44 0.37 -0.82 4.76
N ILE A 45 1.64 -0.69 4.38
CA ILE A 45 2.68 -0.12 5.24
C ILE A 45 2.41 1.36 5.54
N LYS A 46 2.08 2.17 4.52
CA LYS A 46 1.70 3.58 4.65
C LYS A 46 0.56 3.74 5.64
N LYS A 47 -0.50 2.95 5.47
CA LYS A 47 -1.69 3.02 6.33
C LYS A 47 -1.40 2.59 7.76
N THR A 48 -0.51 1.62 7.94
CA THR A 48 -0.03 1.22 9.27
C THR A 48 0.79 2.33 9.94
N LEU A 49 1.65 3.02 9.19
CA LEU A 49 2.44 4.17 9.67
C LEU A 49 1.56 5.35 10.08
N GLU A 50 0.54 5.68 9.29
CA GLU A 50 -0.46 6.70 9.64
C GLU A 50 -1.17 6.35 10.97
N ASN A 51 -1.44 5.07 11.21
CA ASN A 51 -2.09 4.63 12.46
C ASN A 51 -1.13 4.51 13.65
N LEU A 52 0.17 4.29 13.41
CA LEU A 52 1.20 4.26 14.48
C LEU A 52 1.35 5.62 15.18
N HIS A 53 0.91 6.68 14.52
CA HIS A 53 0.86 8.02 15.07
C HIS A 53 0.02 8.12 16.36
N ILE A 54 -1.01 7.29 16.46
CA ILE A 54 -1.91 7.19 17.62
C ILE A 54 -1.18 6.61 18.85
N ILE A 55 -0.06 5.89 18.67
CA ILE A 55 0.56 5.05 19.71
C ILE A 55 1.94 5.59 20.16
N ALA A 56 2.71 6.24 19.28
CA ALA A 56 4.15 6.46 19.52
C ALA A 56 4.59 7.92 19.76
N GLY A 57 3.69 8.92 19.73
CA GLY A 57 4.04 10.32 20.04
C GLY A 57 5.11 10.94 19.11
N ILE A 58 5.25 10.39 17.90
CA ILE A 58 6.19 10.86 16.87
C ILE A 58 5.64 12.16 16.26
N LYS A 59 6.53 13.12 15.95
CA LYS A 59 6.18 14.42 15.35
C LYS A 59 5.31 14.23 14.09
N GLU A 60 4.10 14.79 14.10
CA GLU A 60 3.10 14.64 13.03
C GLU A 60 3.65 14.99 11.64
N SER A 61 4.40 16.09 11.57
CA SER A 61 4.92 16.62 10.31
C SER A 61 5.88 15.66 9.60
N THR A 62 6.66 14.85 10.33
CA THR A 62 7.58 13.90 9.70
C THR A 62 6.81 12.70 9.13
N LEU A 63 5.81 12.20 9.86
CA LEU A 63 4.98 11.07 9.42
C LEU A 63 4.13 11.46 8.22
N ASP A 64 3.57 12.67 8.19
CA ASP A 64 2.81 13.20 7.05
C ASP A 64 3.67 13.30 5.78
N ILE A 65 4.89 13.82 5.89
CA ILE A 65 5.81 13.92 4.75
C ILE A 65 6.14 12.51 4.24
N VAL A 66 6.46 11.57 5.12
CA VAL A 66 6.76 10.18 4.75
C VAL A 66 5.56 9.51 4.10
N ALA A 67 4.36 9.67 4.67
CA ALA A 67 3.11 9.14 4.13
C ALA A 67 2.82 9.69 2.72
N THR A 68 3.03 11.01 2.52
CA THR A 68 2.87 11.67 1.22
C THR A 68 3.87 11.14 0.19
N VAL A 69 5.14 10.95 0.56
CA VAL A 69 6.15 10.38 -0.33
C VAL A 69 5.82 8.92 -0.68
N LEU A 70 5.37 8.12 0.28
CA LEU A 70 4.89 6.76 0.02
C LEU A 70 3.72 6.76 -0.95
N GLU A 71 2.77 7.70 -0.81
CA GLU A 71 1.63 7.83 -1.71
C GLU A 71 2.06 8.08 -3.15
N LEU A 72 3.02 9.00 -3.35
CA LEU A 72 3.60 9.25 -4.68
C LEU A 72 4.29 7.99 -5.23
N MET A 73 5.04 7.25 -4.41
CA MET A 73 5.67 5.99 -4.84
C MET A 73 4.64 4.93 -5.22
N ILE A 74 3.55 4.82 -4.47
CA ILE A 74 2.44 3.89 -4.73
C ILE A 74 1.78 4.23 -6.07
N LEU A 75 1.48 5.50 -6.32
CA LEU A 75 0.92 5.95 -7.60
C LEU A 75 1.85 5.62 -8.77
N LEU A 76 3.16 5.84 -8.58
CA LEU A 76 4.17 5.56 -9.60
C LEU A 76 4.27 4.05 -9.88
N LEU A 77 4.17 3.21 -8.85
CA LEU A 77 4.09 1.75 -8.99
C LEU A 77 2.82 1.31 -9.72
N PHE A 78 1.65 1.86 -9.38
CA PHE A 78 0.42 1.57 -10.12
C PHE A 78 0.51 1.99 -11.58
N PHE A 79 1.07 3.17 -11.84
CA PHE A 79 1.26 3.65 -13.21
C PHE A 79 2.19 2.71 -13.99
N ILE A 80 3.34 2.32 -13.42
CA ILE A 80 4.25 1.36 -14.05
C ILE A 80 3.55 0.01 -14.26
N ALA A 81 2.75 -0.45 -13.31
CA ALA A 81 2.03 -1.71 -13.43
C ALA A 81 1.04 -1.69 -14.61
N VAL A 82 0.33 -0.58 -14.78
CA VAL A 82 -0.62 -0.39 -15.88
C VAL A 82 0.10 -0.22 -17.22
N VAL A 83 1.19 0.57 -17.27
CA VAL A 83 1.92 0.84 -18.52
C VAL A 83 2.74 -0.36 -18.98
N LYS A 84 3.32 -1.15 -18.07
CA LYS A 84 4.03 -2.40 -18.40
C LYS A 84 3.09 -3.60 -18.54
N MET A 85 1.80 -3.37 -18.74
CA MET A 85 0.86 -4.43 -19.09
C MET A 85 1.01 -4.78 -20.58
N ASP A 86 2.25 -5.07 -20.99
CA ASP A 86 2.66 -5.59 -22.30
C ASP A 86 3.24 -7.00 -22.09
#